data_AF-A0A2W4VJH7-F1
#
_entry.id   AF-A0A2W4VJH7-F1
#
_cell.length_a   1.000
_cell.length_b   1.000
_cell.length_c   1.000
_cell.angle_alpha   90.00
_cell.angle_beta   90.00
_cell.angle_gamma   90.00
#
_symmetry.space_group_name_H-M   'P 1'
#
loop_
_entity.id
_entity.type
_entity.pdbx_description
1 polymer ?
#
loop_
_entity_poly.entity_id
_entity_poly.type
_entity_poly.pdbx_seq_one_letter_code
_entity_poly.pdbx_strand_id
1 'polypeptide(L)'
;MISSHNDASSHRTLKKVFYHPLTLAALGVHAALILTPLNFSRLPLLVKVCVSLTILLAGLLFLVYSGAIARPISPKKILSHPLTWVALGLHALFLTASFSPEPSPIAEEVVEEESAMPVDLLNLSEIATSTPPAEPEAAPPPATPPAEPQLLPTTAPIPTPAPAPTPAPTAAPATPISQPLVNTPAPLQTPQMPIPPQQPAYNPTQDRGIFIQELDSIGEMGLNDLSGLGLPLASAFSKGNAEYFLGPTAIATDFRNPVGVGDADALPPGAASARVIDSQAKDVLKKIKAGYANTGIVFSQVSNYGSEPLYALENTTGETFAFFSLVSFQGSSLMVLWTSNPNGG
;
A
#
# COMPACT_ATOMS: atom_id res chain seq x y z
N MET A 1 -2.50 25.70 37.24
CA MET A 1 -2.08 24.32 36.89
C MET A 1 -3.18 23.37 37.36
N ILE A 2 -4.09 23.00 36.47
CA ILE A 2 -5.14 22.01 36.73
C ILE A 2 -5.00 20.99 35.61
N SER A 3 -4.57 19.78 35.97
CA SER A 3 -4.40 18.66 35.05
C SER A 3 -5.76 18.00 34.85
N SER A 4 -6.30 18.08 33.64
CA SER A 4 -7.53 17.38 33.23
C SER A 4 -7.12 16.12 32.48
N HIS A 5 -7.26 14.97 33.15
CA HIS A 5 -7.20 13.65 32.50
C HIS A 5 -8.55 13.37 31.86
N ASN A 6 -8.57 13.37 30.52
CA ASN A 6 -9.68 12.84 29.74
C ASN A 6 -9.49 11.33 29.57
N ASP A 7 -10.19 10.56 30.40
CA ASP A 7 -10.45 9.14 30.15
C ASP A 7 -11.57 9.01 29.12
N ALA A 8 -11.20 8.73 27.87
CA ALA A 8 -12.14 8.34 26.83
C ALA A 8 -11.54 7.23 25.96
N SER A 9 -11.49 6.00 26.47
CA SER A 9 -11.27 4.82 25.62
C SER A 9 -11.95 3.56 26.16
N SER A 10 -13.22 3.34 25.80
CA SER A 10 -13.83 2.02 25.94
C SER A 10 -15.01 1.81 24.99
N HIS A 11 -14.78 1.91 23.68
CA HIS A 11 -15.78 1.45 22.69
C HIS A 11 -15.20 0.93 21.35
N ARG A 12 -13.87 0.74 21.25
CA ARG A 12 -13.20 0.24 20.03
C ARG A 12 -12.66 -1.19 20.21
N THR A 13 -13.49 -2.22 20.21
CA THR A 13 -12.95 -3.60 20.14
C THR A 13 -13.74 -4.61 19.31
N LEU A 14 -15.02 -4.41 18.99
CA LEU A 14 -15.77 -5.45 18.25
C LEU A 14 -15.62 -5.38 16.72
N LYS A 15 -15.44 -4.19 16.13
CA LYS A 15 -15.34 -4.07 14.66
C LYS A 15 -14.01 -4.61 14.09
N LYS A 16 -12.91 -4.64 14.85
CA LYS A 16 -11.62 -5.14 14.34
C LYS A 16 -11.54 -6.67 14.21
N VAL A 17 -12.40 -7.42 14.90
CA VAL A 17 -12.36 -8.89 14.86
C VAL A 17 -13.03 -9.45 13.59
N PHE A 18 -14.04 -8.76 13.05
CA PHE A 18 -14.81 -9.25 11.91
C PHE A 18 -14.24 -8.91 10.52
N TYR A 19 -13.32 -7.95 10.43
CA TYR A 19 -12.69 -7.56 9.15
C TYR A 19 -11.25 -8.03 9.01
N HIS A 20 -10.76 -8.90 9.91
CA HIS A 20 -9.45 -9.48 9.70
C HIS A 20 -9.54 -10.45 8.50
N PRO A 21 -8.64 -10.35 7.50
CA PRO A 21 -8.64 -11.28 6.36
C PRO A 21 -8.55 -12.76 6.79
N LEU A 22 -8.05 -13.04 7.99
CA LEU A 22 -8.06 -14.37 8.61
C LEU A 22 -9.47 -14.85 8.95
N THR A 23 -10.33 -13.99 9.53
CA THR A 23 -11.70 -14.37 9.89
C THR A 23 -12.51 -14.63 8.62
N LEU A 24 -12.30 -13.83 7.57
CA LEU A 24 -12.94 -14.04 6.27
C LEU A 24 -12.45 -15.30 5.55
N ALA A 25 -11.14 -15.59 5.58
CA ALA A 25 -10.60 -16.83 5.00
C ALA A 25 -11.08 -18.07 5.77
N ALA A 26 -11.10 -18.02 7.11
CA ALA A 26 -11.62 -19.11 7.94
C ALA A 26 -13.12 -19.33 7.71
N LEU A 27 -13.90 -18.25 7.58
CA LEU A 27 -15.32 -18.32 7.24
C LEU A 27 -15.54 -18.86 5.83
N GLY A 28 -14.70 -18.46 4.86
CA GLY A 28 -14.75 -18.94 3.48
C GLY A 28 -14.43 -20.43 3.35
N VAL A 29 -13.41 -20.93 4.08
CA VAL A 29 -13.09 -22.36 4.13
C VAL A 29 -14.18 -23.14 4.84
N HIS A 30 -14.73 -22.63 5.95
CA HIS A 30 -15.89 -23.27 6.62
C HIS A 30 -17.12 -23.30 5.71
N ALA A 31 -17.44 -22.19 5.03
CA ALA A 31 -18.55 -22.12 4.10
C ALA A 31 -18.35 -23.07 2.91
N ALA A 32 -17.14 -23.15 2.36
CA ALA A 32 -16.82 -24.09 1.28
C ALA A 32 -16.97 -25.55 1.75
N LEU A 33 -16.58 -25.89 2.98
CA LEU A 33 -16.74 -27.22 3.55
C LEU A 33 -18.21 -27.57 3.88
N ILE A 34 -19.03 -26.57 4.19
CA ILE A 34 -20.47 -26.75 4.43
C ILE A 34 -21.24 -26.84 3.10
N LEU A 35 -20.85 -26.05 2.10
CA LEU A 35 -21.55 -25.92 0.81
C LEU A 35 -21.09 -26.93 -0.24
N THR A 36 -19.94 -27.58 -0.07
CA THR A 36 -19.62 -28.75 -0.91
C THR A 36 -20.29 -29.98 -0.29
N PRO A 37 -21.35 -30.54 -0.89
CA PRO A 37 -21.92 -31.81 -0.48
C PRO A 37 -20.94 -32.91 -0.88
N LEU A 38 -19.81 -32.99 -0.19
CA LEU A 38 -18.97 -34.16 -0.23
C LEU A 38 -19.83 -35.28 0.33
N ASN A 39 -20.24 -36.19 -0.55
CA ASN A 39 -21.08 -37.33 -0.21
C ASN A 39 -20.22 -38.34 0.57
N PHE A 40 -19.84 -37.96 1.79
CA PHE A 40 -18.97 -38.71 2.69
C PHE A 40 -19.63 -40.00 3.19
N SER A 41 -20.90 -40.23 2.89
CA SER A 41 -21.64 -41.43 3.26
C SER A 41 -20.97 -42.72 2.78
N ARG A 42 -20.18 -42.67 1.68
CA ARG A 42 -19.49 -43.85 1.11
C ARG A 42 -18.00 -43.96 1.41
N LEU A 43 -17.38 -42.96 2.04
CA LEU A 43 -15.95 -43.01 2.34
C LEU A 43 -15.70 -43.78 3.65
N PRO A 44 -14.72 -44.70 3.69
CA PRO A 44 -14.35 -45.36 4.93
C PRO A 44 -13.89 -44.32 5.96
N LEU A 45 -14.20 -44.56 7.24
CA LEU A 45 -13.90 -43.66 8.36
C LEU A 45 -12.45 -43.14 8.33
N LEU A 46 -11.50 -44.02 8.01
CA LEU A 46 -10.07 -43.70 7.89
C LEU A 46 -9.82 -42.53 6.90
N VAL A 47 -10.49 -42.54 5.75
CA VAL A 47 -10.32 -41.50 4.72
C VAL A 47 -10.91 -40.17 5.19
N LYS A 48 -12.04 -40.21 5.91
CA LYS A 48 -12.62 -38.98 6.51
C LYS A 48 -11.65 -38.32 7.50
N VAL A 49 -11.03 -39.14 8.35
CA VAL A 49 -10.02 -38.67 9.32
C VAL A 49 -8.80 -38.10 8.61
N CYS A 50 -8.28 -38.79 7.59
CA CYS A 50 -7.14 -38.30 6.81
C CYS A 50 -7.42 -36.97 6.11
N VAL A 51 -8.59 -36.81 5.48
CA VAL A 51 -8.96 -35.56 4.80
C VAL A 51 -9.11 -34.41 5.79
N SER A 52 -9.79 -34.64 6.91
CA SER A 52 -9.94 -33.63 7.97
C SER A 52 -8.59 -33.20 8.55
N LEU A 53 -7.71 -34.17 8.85
CA LEU A 53 -6.37 -33.89 9.37
C LEU A 53 -5.53 -33.09 8.36
N THR A 54 -5.63 -33.42 7.07
CA THR A 54 -4.87 -32.73 6.00
C THR A 54 -5.31 -31.29 5.84
N ILE A 55 -6.63 -31.01 5.90
CA ILE A 55 -7.17 -29.65 5.86
C ILE A 55 -6.69 -28.84 7.08
N LEU A 56 -6.68 -29.45 8.26
CA LEU A 56 -6.22 -28.81 9.50
C LEU A 56 -4.71 -28.50 9.43
N LEU A 57 -3.91 -29.45 8.92
CA LEU A 57 -2.47 -29.26 8.72
C LEU A 57 -2.18 -28.17 7.67
N ALA A 58 -2.93 -28.13 6.57
CA ALA A 58 -2.79 -27.13 5.52
C ALA A 58 -3.16 -25.73 6.01
N GLY A 59 -4.23 -25.61 6.80
CA GLY A 59 -4.61 -24.33 7.44
C GLY A 59 -3.53 -23.84 8.41
N LEU A 60 -2.93 -24.76 9.19
CA LEU A 60 -1.85 -24.42 10.12
C LEU A 60 -0.56 -24.00 9.38
N LEU A 61 -0.17 -24.73 8.33
CA LEU A 61 0.95 -24.37 7.46
C LEU A 61 0.73 -23.01 6.79
N PHE A 62 -0.48 -22.75 6.29
CA PHE A 62 -0.83 -21.46 5.68
C PHE A 62 -0.70 -20.31 6.67
N LEU A 63 -1.18 -20.48 7.91
CA LEU A 63 -1.04 -19.48 8.99
C LEU A 63 0.40 -19.18 9.39
N VAL A 64 1.26 -20.20 9.35
CA VAL A 64 2.71 -20.04 9.58
C VAL A 64 3.35 -19.30 8.40
N TYR A 65 3.03 -19.70 7.17
CA TYR A 65 3.63 -19.13 5.96
C TYR A 65 3.18 -17.70 5.68
N SER A 66 1.94 -17.36 6.04
CA SER A 66 1.39 -16.01 5.87
C SER A 66 1.92 -14.99 6.89
N GLY A 67 2.89 -15.37 7.74
CA GLY A 67 3.46 -14.50 8.76
C GLY A 67 2.51 -14.11 9.89
N ALA A 68 1.29 -14.69 9.93
CA ALA A 68 0.30 -14.41 10.96
C ALA A 68 0.75 -14.90 12.35
N ILE A 69 1.67 -15.87 12.37
CA ILE A 69 2.34 -16.37 13.57
C ILE A 69 3.82 -15.95 13.50
N ALA A 70 4.09 -14.65 13.59
CA ALA A 70 5.45 -14.09 13.49
C ALA A 70 6.38 -14.45 14.67
N ARG A 71 5.90 -15.19 15.67
CA ARG A 71 6.73 -15.68 16.78
C ARG A 71 6.51 -17.19 16.94
N PRO A 72 7.55 -18.00 17.18
CA PRO A 72 7.38 -19.40 17.54
C PRO A 72 6.56 -19.48 18.83
N ILE A 73 5.26 -19.71 18.71
CA ILE A 73 4.37 -19.86 19.86
C ILE A 73 4.67 -21.24 20.43
N SER A 74 5.18 -21.27 21.66
CA SER A 74 5.34 -22.51 22.41
C SER A 74 4.03 -23.32 22.37
N PRO A 75 4.07 -24.62 22.01
CA PRO A 75 2.87 -25.44 21.84
C PRO A 75 2.01 -25.49 23.13
N LYS A 76 2.65 -25.31 24.30
CA LYS A 76 1.96 -25.22 25.59
C LYS A 76 0.99 -24.03 25.66
N LYS A 77 1.33 -22.91 25.01
CA LYS A 77 0.54 -21.67 25.02
C LYS A 77 -0.66 -21.73 24.08
N ILE A 78 -0.55 -22.48 22.98
CA ILE A 78 -1.64 -22.74 22.03
C ILE A 78 -2.68 -23.66 22.67
N LEU A 79 -2.24 -24.73 23.34
CA LEU A 79 -3.13 -25.66 24.04
C LEU A 79 -3.80 -25.03 25.27
N SER A 80 -3.29 -23.96 25.85
CA SER A 80 -3.96 -23.28 26.97
C SER A 80 -5.08 -22.33 26.54
N HIS A 81 -5.25 -22.07 25.24
CA HIS A 81 -6.25 -21.12 24.77
C HIS A 81 -7.64 -21.79 24.76
N PRO A 82 -8.67 -21.22 25.42
CA PRO A 82 -9.98 -21.86 25.53
C PRO A 82 -10.65 -22.07 24.16
N LEU A 83 -10.41 -21.16 23.21
CA LEU A 83 -10.88 -21.28 21.83
C LEU A 83 -10.33 -22.55 21.12
N THR A 84 -9.10 -22.96 21.43
CA THR A 84 -8.48 -24.16 20.85
C THR A 84 -9.24 -25.42 21.31
N TRP A 85 -9.63 -25.47 22.58
CA TRP A 85 -10.42 -26.59 23.12
C TRP A 85 -11.84 -26.63 22.57
N VAL A 86 -12.47 -25.47 22.37
CA VAL A 86 -13.79 -25.39 21.73
C VAL A 86 -13.72 -25.90 20.29
N ALA A 87 -12.72 -25.47 19.51
CA ALA A 87 -12.53 -25.93 18.14
C ALA A 87 -12.25 -27.44 18.06
N LEU A 88 -11.43 -27.97 18.96
CA LEU A 88 -11.11 -29.39 19.06
C LEU A 88 -12.33 -30.22 19.48
N GLY A 89 -13.11 -29.72 20.45
CA GLY A 89 -14.35 -30.35 20.90
C GLY A 89 -15.42 -30.36 19.83
N LEU A 90 -15.57 -29.27 19.07
CA LEU A 90 -16.50 -29.20 17.94
C LEU A 90 -16.09 -30.18 16.83
N HIS A 91 -14.79 -30.30 16.52
CA HIS A 91 -14.29 -31.31 15.58
C HIS A 91 -14.55 -32.74 16.06
N ALA A 92 -14.32 -33.03 17.34
CA ALA A 92 -14.62 -34.34 17.91
C ALA A 92 -16.13 -34.65 17.87
N LEU A 93 -16.98 -33.65 18.11
CA LEU A 93 -18.43 -33.76 17.98
C LEU A 93 -18.83 -34.09 16.53
N PHE A 94 -18.26 -33.40 15.54
CA PHE A 94 -18.53 -33.70 14.12
C PHE A 94 -18.04 -35.09 13.68
N LEU A 95 -16.96 -35.61 14.30
CA LEU A 95 -16.47 -36.96 14.02
C LEU A 95 -17.35 -38.06 14.66
N THR A 96 -18.06 -37.75 15.74
CA THR A 96 -18.87 -38.73 16.49
C THR A 96 -20.36 -38.66 16.15
N ALA A 97 -20.88 -37.49 15.80
CA ALA A 97 -22.26 -37.31 15.36
C ALA A 97 -22.45 -37.91 13.96
N SER A 98 -23.05 -39.10 13.90
CA SER A 98 -23.49 -39.69 12.64
C SER A 98 -24.75 -38.99 12.16
N PHE A 99 -24.60 -37.96 11.33
CA PHE A 99 -25.71 -37.30 10.63
C PHE A 99 -26.22 -38.14 9.46
N SER A 100 -26.55 -39.41 9.69
CA SER A 100 -27.39 -40.15 8.75
C SER A 100 -28.83 -39.81 9.09
N PRO A 101 -29.53 -38.95 8.31
CA PRO A 101 -30.97 -39.00 8.34
C PRO A 101 -31.35 -40.41 7.88
N GLU A 102 -31.88 -41.21 8.81
CA GLU A 102 -32.56 -42.43 8.47
C GLU A 102 -33.61 -42.06 7.42
N PRO A 103 -33.55 -42.62 6.20
CA PRO A 103 -34.49 -42.24 5.15
C PRO A 103 -35.88 -42.59 5.65
N SER A 104 -36.67 -41.57 5.97
CA SER A 104 -38.08 -41.75 6.30
C SER A 104 -38.71 -42.59 5.20
N PRO A 105 -39.43 -43.67 5.55
CA PRO A 105 -40.10 -44.49 4.55
C PRO A 105 -41.03 -43.59 3.75
N ILE A 106 -40.76 -43.51 2.45
CA ILE A 106 -41.58 -42.79 1.49
C ILE A 106 -42.95 -43.43 1.56
N ALA A 107 -43.91 -42.73 2.16
CA ALA A 107 -45.31 -43.06 2.02
C ALA A 107 -45.68 -42.85 0.55
N GLU A 108 -46.15 -43.92 -0.10
CA GLU A 108 -46.72 -43.86 -1.45
C GLU A 108 -47.89 -42.88 -1.46
N GLU A 109 -47.65 -41.67 -1.96
CA GLU A 109 -48.68 -40.66 -2.18
C GLU A 109 -49.39 -41.00 -3.48
N VAL A 110 -50.64 -41.44 -3.33
CA VAL A 110 -51.59 -41.75 -4.40
C VAL A 110 -51.86 -40.48 -5.21
N VAL A 111 -51.53 -40.51 -6.50
CA VAL A 111 -51.84 -39.46 -7.47
C VAL A 111 -53.33 -39.46 -7.75
N GLU A 112 -54.06 -38.45 -7.23
CA GLU A 112 -55.36 -38.07 -7.78
C GLU A 112 -55.17 -36.96 -8.83
N GLU A 113 -55.62 -37.28 -10.05
CA GLU A 113 -55.83 -36.32 -11.12
C GLU A 113 -56.94 -35.32 -10.73
N GLU A 114 -56.63 -34.03 -10.66
CA GLU A 114 -57.67 -33.01 -10.84
C GLU A 114 -57.21 -31.84 -11.71
N SER A 115 -57.84 -31.82 -12.88
CA SER A 115 -58.51 -30.66 -13.49
C SER A 115 -57.67 -29.44 -13.89
N ALA A 116 -57.41 -29.41 -15.19
CA ALA A 116 -56.89 -28.30 -15.96
C ALA A 116 -57.73 -27.01 -15.83
N MET A 117 -57.09 -25.92 -15.42
CA MET A 117 -57.55 -24.56 -15.77
C MET A 117 -56.93 -24.14 -17.10
N PRO A 118 -57.72 -23.62 -18.07
CA PRO A 118 -57.19 -23.08 -19.31
C PRO A 118 -56.50 -21.75 -19.05
N VAL A 119 -55.17 -21.73 -19.15
CA VAL A 119 -54.38 -20.50 -19.15
C VAL A 119 -54.33 -19.93 -20.56
N ASP A 120 -54.76 -18.68 -20.66
CA ASP A 120 -54.96 -17.88 -21.86
C ASP A 120 -53.68 -17.76 -22.71
N LEU A 121 -53.69 -18.34 -23.91
CA LEU A 121 -52.54 -18.48 -24.83
C LEU A 121 -52.30 -17.24 -25.73
N LEU A 122 -53.00 -16.13 -25.49
CA LEU A 122 -52.94 -14.96 -26.35
C LEU A 122 -51.89 -13.90 -25.96
N ASN A 123 -50.99 -14.18 -25.01
CA ASN A 123 -50.00 -13.20 -24.53
C ASN A 123 -48.54 -13.69 -24.55
N LEU A 124 -48.13 -14.38 -25.62
CA LEU A 124 -46.74 -14.84 -25.82
C LEU A 124 -46.13 -14.46 -27.17
N SER A 125 -46.79 -13.65 -28.00
CA SER A 125 -46.29 -13.30 -29.34
C SER A 125 -45.21 -12.21 -29.38
N GLU A 126 -44.74 -11.68 -28.25
CA GLU A 126 -43.79 -10.54 -28.21
C GLU A 126 -42.35 -10.90 -27.79
N ILE A 127 -42.01 -12.19 -27.65
CA ILE A 127 -40.63 -12.62 -27.31
C ILE A 127 -40.15 -13.65 -28.34
N ALA A 128 -40.03 -13.23 -29.60
CA ALA A 128 -39.40 -14.03 -30.64
C ALA A 128 -38.59 -13.12 -31.58
N THR A 129 -37.53 -12.53 -31.06
CA THR A 129 -36.35 -12.17 -31.88
C THR A 129 -35.08 -12.45 -31.08
N SER A 130 -34.88 -13.71 -30.74
CA SER A 130 -33.58 -14.22 -30.31
C SER A 130 -32.77 -14.53 -31.55
N THR A 131 -31.83 -13.66 -31.87
CA THR A 131 -30.76 -13.91 -32.84
C THR A 131 -29.98 -15.15 -32.39
N PRO A 132 -29.76 -16.15 -33.26
CA PRO A 132 -29.03 -17.36 -32.89
C PRO A 132 -27.59 -17.03 -32.44
N PRO A 133 -27.06 -17.69 -31.39
CA PRO A 133 -25.66 -17.53 -31.00
C PRO A 133 -24.75 -17.97 -32.15
N ALA A 134 -23.80 -17.11 -32.51
CA ALA A 134 -22.75 -17.46 -33.46
C ALA A 134 -21.96 -18.68 -32.95
N GLU A 135 -21.70 -19.60 -33.86
CA GLU A 135 -20.88 -20.79 -33.68
C GLU A 135 -19.51 -20.41 -33.09
N PRO A 136 -19.02 -21.09 -32.03
CA PRO A 136 -17.72 -20.79 -31.46
C PRO A 136 -16.62 -21.12 -32.46
N GLU A 137 -15.91 -20.08 -32.92
CA GLU A 137 -14.69 -20.23 -33.72
C GLU A 137 -13.70 -21.16 -32.99
N ALA A 138 -13.21 -22.14 -33.74
CA ALA A 138 -12.18 -23.05 -33.29
C ALA A 138 -10.95 -22.26 -32.79
N ALA A 139 -10.46 -22.62 -31.61
CA ALA A 139 -9.29 -21.98 -31.01
C ALA A 139 -8.11 -22.02 -31.99
N PRO A 140 -7.38 -20.89 -32.18
CA PRO A 140 -6.20 -20.87 -33.02
C PRO A 140 -5.15 -21.86 -32.48
N PRO A 141 -4.35 -22.48 -33.36
CA PRO A 141 -3.30 -23.39 -32.93
C PRO A 141 -2.32 -22.70 -31.97
N PRO A 142 -1.74 -23.45 -31.01
CA PRO A 142 -0.82 -22.89 -30.03
C PRO A 142 0.35 -22.18 -30.73
N ALA A 143 0.59 -20.93 -30.35
CA ALA A 143 1.70 -20.14 -30.84
C ALA A 143 3.03 -20.85 -30.53
N THR A 144 3.87 -20.95 -31.55
CA THR A 144 5.25 -21.46 -31.46
C THR A 144 6.00 -20.71 -30.37
N PRO A 145 6.75 -21.39 -29.48
CA PRO A 145 7.52 -20.73 -28.44
C PRO A 145 8.50 -19.71 -29.05
N PRO A 146 8.65 -18.52 -28.43
CA PRO A 146 9.60 -17.51 -28.89
C PRO A 146 11.02 -18.09 -28.93
N ALA A 147 11.73 -17.83 -30.03
CA ALA A 147 13.14 -18.16 -30.16
C ALA A 147 13.94 -17.52 -29.01
N GLU A 148 14.82 -18.32 -28.42
CA GLU A 148 15.70 -17.94 -27.32
C GLU A 148 16.50 -16.67 -27.69
N PRO A 149 16.55 -15.64 -26.83
CA PRO A 149 17.32 -14.44 -27.12
C PRO A 149 18.80 -14.78 -27.27
N GLN A 150 19.35 -14.56 -28.46
CA GLN A 150 20.79 -14.64 -28.69
C GLN A 150 21.47 -13.56 -27.83
N LEU A 151 22.31 -14.01 -26.90
CA LEU A 151 23.15 -13.14 -26.07
C LEU A 151 24.12 -12.38 -26.99
N LEU A 152 23.93 -11.08 -27.11
CA LEU A 152 24.88 -10.18 -27.78
C LEU A 152 26.20 -10.16 -26.99
N PRO A 153 27.36 -10.12 -27.67
CA PRO A 153 28.66 -10.09 -27.02
C PRO A 153 28.82 -8.81 -26.19
N THR A 154 29.15 -9.01 -24.91
CA THR A 154 29.49 -7.95 -23.95
C THR A 154 30.68 -7.14 -24.47
N THR A 155 30.43 -5.89 -24.88
CA THR A 155 31.48 -4.94 -25.23
C THR A 155 32.23 -4.52 -23.96
N ALA A 156 33.56 -4.59 -24.02
CA ALA A 156 34.45 -4.18 -22.92
C ALA A 156 34.22 -2.72 -22.52
N PRO A 157 34.35 -2.38 -21.22
CA PRO A 157 34.16 -1.02 -20.73
C PRO A 157 35.22 -0.08 -21.30
N ILE A 158 34.75 1.03 -21.89
CA ILE A 158 35.58 2.15 -22.34
C ILE A 158 36.15 2.85 -21.08
N PRO A 159 37.47 3.12 -21.01
CA PRO A 159 38.06 3.79 -19.87
C PRO A 159 37.52 5.22 -19.73
N THR A 160 37.01 5.53 -18.54
CA THR A 160 36.55 6.87 -18.16
C THR A 160 37.73 7.83 -18.08
N PRO A 161 37.69 8.99 -18.77
CA PRO A 161 38.76 9.98 -18.69
C PRO A 161 38.89 10.57 -17.28
N ALA A 162 40.14 10.78 -16.86
CA ALA A 162 40.50 11.31 -15.55
C ALA A 162 39.92 12.71 -15.30
N PRO A 163 39.46 13.02 -14.07
CA PRO A 163 38.91 14.32 -13.74
C PRO A 163 39.95 15.43 -13.88
N ALA A 164 39.54 16.52 -14.53
CA ALA A 164 40.36 17.72 -14.68
C ALA A 164 40.64 18.39 -13.31
N PRO A 165 41.82 19.01 -13.13
CA PRO A 165 42.19 19.62 -11.86
C PRO A 165 41.29 20.83 -11.53
N THR A 166 40.83 20.86 -10.28
CA THR A 166 40.08 21.97 -9.68
C THR A 166 40.93 23.25 -9.67
N PRO A 167 40.44 24.39 -10.19
CA PRO A 167 41.17 25.65 -10.14
C PRO A 167 41.31 26.18 -8.71
N ALA A 168 42.47 26.76 -8.41
CA ALA A 168 42.80 27.34 -7.12
C ALA A 168 41.94 28.59 -6.80
N PRO A 169 41.62 28.86 -5.53
CA PRO A 169 40.82 30.01 -5.12
C PRO A 169 41.55 31.33 -5.45
N THR A 170 40.86 32.21 -6.17
CA THR A 170 41.30 33.57 -6.48
C THR A 170 41.25 34.42 -5.21
N ALA A 171 42.34 35.16 -4.94
CA ALA A 171 42.48 36.02 -3.77
C ALA A 171 41.45 37.17 -3.74
N ALA A 172 41.09 37.57 -2.52
CA ALA A 172 40.15 38.66 -2.24
C ALA A 172 40.59 40.00 -2.87
N PRO A 173 39.65 40.86 -3.32
CA PRO A 173 39.99 42.15 -3.88
C PRO A 173 40.58 43.10 -2.83
N ALA A 174 41.61 43.84 -3.22
CA ALA A 174 42.23 44.91 -2.45
C ALA A 174 41.26 46.09 -2.25
N THR A 175 41.40 46.74 -1.09
CA THR A 175 40.73 47.97 -0.67
C THR A 175 40.93 49.12 -1.68
N PRO A 176 39.87 49.86 -2.07
CA PRO A 176 40.01 50.99 -2.97
C PRO A 176 40.66 52.19 -2.27
N ILE A 177 41.66 52.75 -2.95
CA ILE A 177 42.34 53.99 -2.59
C ILE A 177 41.47 55.17 -3.03
N SER A 178 41.23 56.11 -2.11
CA SER A 178 40.51 57.37 -2.37
C SER A 178 41.22 58.20 -3.45
N GLN A 179 40.54 58.47 -4.57
CA GLN A 179 40.95 59.46 -5.57
C GLN A 179 40.19 60.79 -5.37
N PRO A 180 40.79 61.94 -5.72
CA PRO A 180 40.20 63.25 -5.53
C PRO A 180 39.11 63.58 -6.56
N LEU A 181 38.12 64.33 -6.07
CA LEU A 181 36.89 64.77 -6.71
C LEU A 181 37.17 65.60 -7.99
N VAL A 182 36.75 65.10 -9.16
CA VAL A 182 36.65 65.91 -10.39
C VAL A 182 35.20 66.38 -10.52
N ASN A 183 34.99 67.68 -10.30
CA ASN A 183 33.72 68.36 -10.49
C ASN A 183 33.30 68.29 -11.97
N THR A 184 32.38 67.39 -12.29
CA THR A 184 31.65 67.36 -13.56
C THR A 184 30.19 67.75 -13.27
N PRO A 185 29.60 68.71 -14.00
CA PRO A 185 28.23 69.15 -13.73
C PRO A 185 27.22 68.01 -13.92
N ALA A 186 26.40 67.80 -12.89
CA ALA A 186 25.42 66.73 -12.80
C ALA A 186 24.34 66.84 -13.89
N PRO A 187 23.97 65.74 -14.57
CA PRO A 187 22.78 65.72 -15.41
C PRO A 187 21.53 65.93 -14.55
N LEU A 188 20.58 66.73 -15.05
CA LEU A 188 19.26 66.95 -14.47
C LEU A 188 18.58 65.60 -14.19
N GLN A 189 18.47 65.23 -12.92
CA GLN A 189 17.73 64.06 -12.48
C GLN A 189 16.25 64.28 -12.76
N THR A 190 15.71 63.58 -13.77
CA THR A 190 14.26 63.40 -13.90
C THR A 190 13.73 62.70 -12.65
N PRO A 191 12.59 63.12 -12.08
CA PRO A 191 11.99 62.48 -10.91
C PRO A 191 11.79 60.99 -11.15
N GLN A 192 12.54 60.15 -10.44
CA GLN A 192 12.39 58.71 -10.50
C GLN A 192 11.09 58.37 -9.78
N MET A 193 10.06 57.93 -10.51
CA MET A 193 8.82 57.48 -9.89
C MET A 193 9.14 56.34 -8.91
N PRO A 194 8.46 56.28 -7.74
CA PRO A 194 8.62 55.18 -6.81
C PRO A 194 8.38 53.86 -7.55
N ILE A 195 9.39 52.98 -7.54
CA ILE A 195 9.25 51.63 -8.06
C ILE A 195 8.09 51.00 -7.27
N PRO A 196 7.01 50.52 -7.94
CA PRO A 196 5.91 49.88 -7.24
C PRO A 196 6.47 48.72 -6.40
N PRO A 197 5.92 48.48 -5.19
CA PRO A 197 6.41 47.41 -4.34
C PRO A 197 6.41 46.11 -5.13
N GLN A 198 7.60 45.51 -5.28
CA GLN A 198 7.71 44.19 -5.89
C GLN A 198 6.82 43.24 -5.11
N GLN A 199 5.96 42.54 -5.84
CA GLN A 199 5.09 41.51 -5.28
C GLN A 199 5.98 40.54 -4.47
N PRO A 200 5.60 40.17 -3.23
CA PRO A 200 6.43 39.32 -2.40
C PRO A 200 6.78 38.04 -3.16
N ALA A 201 8.06 37.64 -3.09
CA ALA A 201 8.51 36.37 -3.63
C ALA A 201 7.63 35.24 -3.10
N TYR A 202 7.28 34.29 -3.97
CA TYR A 202 6.47 33.13 -3.63
C TYR A 202 6.98 32.44 -2.35
N ASN A 203 6.06 32.12 -1.44
CA ASN A 203 6.39 31.48 -0.17
C ASN A 203 5.91 30.00 -0.17
N PRO A 204 6.80 29.03 -0.42
CA PRO A 204 6.43 27.61 -0.50
C PRO A 204 5.99 27.01 0.85
N THR A 205 6.16 27.73 1.96
CA THR A 205 5.83 27.22 3.30
C THR A 205 4.33 26.99 3.46
N GLN A 206 3.50 27.85 2.89
CA GLN A 206 2.05 27.74 3.00
C GLN A 206 1.52 26.53 2.25
N ASP A 207 1.87 26.39 0.96
CA ASP A 207 1.42 25.28 0.12
C ASP A 207 1.91 23.93 0.66
N ARG A 208 3.15 23.89 1.17
CA ARG A 208 3.67 22.71 1.87
C ARG A 208 2.88 22.38 3.13
N GLY A 209 2.52 23.39 3.94
CA GLY A 209 1.73 23.20 5.14
C GLY A 209 0.34 22.62 4.84
N ILE A 210 -0.32 23.15 3.80
CA ILE A 210 -1.61 22.64 3.30
C ILE A 210 -1.46 21.19 2.84
N PHE A 211 -0.45 20.90 2.01
CA PHE A 211 -0.19 19.54 1.54
C PHE A 211 -0.01 18.56 2.70
N ILE A 212 0.83 18.89 3.68
CA ILE A 212 1.08 18.04 4.86
C ILE A 212 -0.20 17.86 5.70
N GLN A 213 -1.00 18.90 5.88
CA GLN A 213 -2.25 18.83 6.63
C GLN A 213 -3.29 17.95 5.91
N GLU A 214 -3.39 18.05 4.57
CA GLU A 214 -4.29 17.22 3.77
C GLU A 214 -3.84 15.74 3.75
N LEU A 215 -2.55 15.45 3.93
CA LEU A 215 -2.07 14.08 4.13
C LEU A 215 -2.59 13.43 5.41
N ASP A 216 -3.03 14.19 6.42
CA ASP A 216 -3.70 13.60 7.59
C ASP A 216 -5.10 13.07 7.21
N SER A 217 -5.66 13.54 6.09
CA SER A 217 -6.93 13.08 5.51
C SER A 217 -6.73 11.97 4.47
N ILE A 218 -5.55 11.35 4.39
CA ILE A 218 -5.25 10.28 3.41
C ILE A 218 -6.18 9.06 3.55
N GLY A 219 -6.77 8.87 4.74
CA GLY A 219 -7.84 7.89 4.98
C GLY A 219 -9.04 8.06 4.05
N GLU A 220 -9.40 9.30 3.72
CA GLU A 220 -10.51 9.61 2.80
C GLU A 220 -10.17 9.25 1.34
N MET A 221 -8.88 9.22 0.99
CA MET A 221 -8.39 8.72 -0.30
C MET A 221 -8.37 7.18 -0.36
N GLY A 222 -8.84 6.50 0.69
CA GLY A 222 -8.82 5.04 0.83
C GLY A 222 -7.40 4.49 1.03
N LEU A 223 -6.52 5.25 1.66
CA LEU A 223 -5.19 4.82 2.09
C LEU A 223 -5.15 4.71 3.61
N ASN A 224 -4.64 3.60 4.13
CA ASN A 224 -4.50 3.44 5.58
C ASN A 224 -3.12 3.96 6.00
N ASP A 225 -3.10 4.97 6.88
CA ASP A 225 -1.88 5.44 7.52
C ASP A 225 -1.50 4.51 8.69
N LEU A 226 -0.30 3.94 8.58
CA LEU A 226 0.33 3.06 9.55
C LEU A 226 1.44 3.74 10.33
N SER A 227 1.63 5.06 10.19
CA SER A 227 2.73 5.80 10.86
C SER A 227 2.70 5.66 12.39
N GLY A 228 1.51 5.41 12.97
CA GLY A 228 1.36 5.11 14.39
C GLY A 228 1.97 3.76 14.84
N LEU A 229 2.38 2.91 13.90
CA LEU A 229 3.11 1.67 14.15
C LEU A 229 4.64 1.87 14.16
N GLY A 230 5.11 3.07 13.82
CA GLY A 230 6.53 3.39 13.63
C GLY A 230 7.00 3.22 12.20
N LEU A 231 8.25 3.60 11.96
CA LEU A 231 8.96 3.43 10.70
C LEU A 231 9.29 1.95 10.45
N PRO A 232 9.31 1.52 9.18
CA PRO A 232 9.72 0.17 8.83
C PRO A 232 11.20 -0.08 9.16
N LEU A 233 11.52 -1.33 9.49
CA LEU A 233 12.92 -1.76 9.66
C LEU A 233 13.65 -1.70 8.31
N ALA A 234 14.95 -1.44 8.35
CA ALA A 234 15.78 -1.41 7.14
C ALA A 234 15.69 -2.71 6.31
N SER A 235 15.56 -3.87 6.97
CA SER A 235 15.40 -5.18 6.33
C SER A 235 14.06 -5.38 5.60
N ALA A 236 13.07 -4.52 5.82
CA ALA A 236 11.79 -4.60 5.13
C ALA A 236 11.86 -4.04 3.69
N PHE A 237 12.88 -3.23 3.39
CA PHE A 237 13.04 -2.56 2.11
C PHE A 237 13.50 -3.55 1.04
N SER A 238 12.67 -3.72 0.03
CA SER A 238 12.88 -4.75 -1.02
C SER A 238 14.15 -4.55 -1.85
N LYS A 239 14.60 -3.29 -1.99
CA LYS A 239 15.76 -2.92 -2.81
C LYS A 239 17.05 -2.70 -2.00
N GLY A 240 17.02 -2.94 -0.68
CA GLY A 240 18.19 -2.69 0.18
C GLY A 240 18.65 -1.24 0.16
N ASN A 241 17.71 -0.29 -0.01
CA ASN A 241 17.93 1.15 -0.15
C ASN A 241 17.45 1.94 1.08
N ALA A 242 17.30 1.27 2.22
CA ALA A 242 16.71 1.85 3.42
C ALA A 242 17.49 3.07 3.94
N GLU A 243 18.80 3.08 3.75
CA GLU A 243 19.71 4.15 4.17
C GLU A 243 19.46 5.51 3.50
N TYR A 244 18.73 5.51 2.37
CA TYR A 244 18.29 6.75 1.72
C TYR A 244 17.01 7.31 2.36
N PHE A 245 16.17 6.46 2.95
CA PHE A 245 14.82 6.83 3.40
C PHE A 245 14.64 6.82 4.92
N LEU A 246 15.61 6.25 5.63
CA LEU A 246 15.66 6.16 7.09
C LEU A 246 16.88 6.91 7.60
N GLY A 247 16.71 7.57 8.75
CA GLY A 247 17.82 8.17 9.48
C GLY A 247 18.58 7.15 10.32
N PRO A 248 19.75 7.53 10.88
CA PRO A 248 20.61 6.64 11.67
C PRO A 248 19.89 5.91 12.81
N THR A 249 18.97 6.60 13.50
CA THR A 249 18.19 6.01 14.61
C THR A 249 17.30 4.87 14.12
N ALA A 250 16.58 5.08 13.02
CA ALA A 250 15.70 4.07 12.46
C ALA A 250 16.48 2.86 11.90
N ILE A 251 17.67 3.08 11.33
CA ILE A 251 18.53 2.01 10.79
C ILE A 251 19.12 1.14 11.91
N ALA A 252 19.55 1.75 13.02
CA ALA A 252 20.20 1.04 14.13
C ALA A 252 19.21 0.23 15.00
N THR A 253 17.91 0.44 14.81
CA THR A 253 16.89 -0.04 15.73
C THR A 253 16.42 -1.46 15.40
N ASP A 254 16.10 -2.22 16.44
CA ASP A 254 15.53 -3.56 16.33
C ASP A 254 14.00 -3.56 16.26
N PHE A 255 13.42 -4.71 15.89
CA PHE A 255 11.95 -4.86 15.78
C PHE A 255 11.20 -4.71 17.11
N ARG A 256 11.90 -4.61 18.25
CA ARG A 256 11.28 -4.57 19.57
C ARG A 256 10.98 -3.15 20.01
N ASN A 257 11.68 -2.16 19.46
CA ASN A 257 11.55 -0.76 19.81
C ASN A 257 11.21 0.05 18.56
N PRO A 258 9.97 0.08 18.07
CA PRO A 258 9.65 0.82 16.85
C PRO A 258 10.01 2.31 16.98
N VAL A 259 10.68 2.86 15.97
CA VAL A 259 11.04 4.29 15.91
C VAL A 259 9.90 5.06 15.25
N GLY A 260 9.42 6.11 15.89
CA GLY A 260 8.41 7.00 15.34
C GLY A 260 8.98 7.96 14.29
N VAL A 261 8.14 8.46 13.39
CA VAL A 261 8.50 9.51 12.42
C VAL A 261 9.01 10.79 13.11
N GLY A 262 8.55 11.07 14.34
CA GLY A 262 8.95 12.25 15.12
C GLY A 262 10.17 12.05 16.01
N ASP A 263 10.78 10.87 16.03
CA ASP A 263 11.97 10.62 16.83
C ASP A 263 13.20 11.31 16.21
N ALA A 264 14.13 11.73 17.06
CA ALA A 264 15.35 12.41 16.61
C ALA A 264 16.17 11.48 15.70
N ASP A 265 16.61 12.03 14.56
CA ASP A 265 17.41 11.32 13.54
C ASP A 265 16.74 10.03 12.99
N ALA A 266 15.41 9.95 13.07
CA ALA A 266 14.64 8.85 12.51
C ALA A 266 14.47 8.94 10.98
N LEU A 267 14.50 10.15 10.44
CA LEU A 267 14.39 10.45 9.01
C LEU A 267 15.74 10.90 8.43
N PRO A 268 15.94 10.77 7.11
CA PRO A 268 17.17 11.24 6.47
C PRO A 268 17.28 12.77 6.53
N PRO A 269 18.50 13.33 6.42
CA PRO A 269 18.71 14.78 6.45
C PRO A 269 17.83 15.54 5.46
N GLY A 270 17.22 16.63 5.91
CA GLY A 270 16.36 17.49 5.11
C GLY A 270 14.93 16.97 4.89
N ALA A 271 14.61 15.76 5.33
CA ALA A 271 13.23 15.27 5.30
C ALA A 271 12.38 16.06 6.30
N ALA A 272 11.26 16.59 5.82
CA ALA A 272 10.29 17.33 6.61
C ALA A 272 9.27 16.42 7.31
N SER A 273 8.93 15.29 6.68
CA SER A 273 7.91 14.37 7.17
C SER A 273 8.04 13.01 6.48
N ALA A 274 7.47 11.99 7.11
CA ALA A 274 7.21 10.71 6.46
C ALA A 274 5.85 10.14 6.86
N ARG A 275 5.32 9.24 6.02
CA ARG A 275 4.10 8.46 6.30
C ARG A 275 4.28 7.03 5.85
N VAL A 276 3.84 6.10 6.68
CA VAL A 276 3.79 4.67 6.35
C VAL A 276 2.40 4.33 5.84
N ILE A 277 2.28 3.79 4.63
CA ILE A 277 0.99 3.59 3.97
C ILE A 277 0.82 2.11 3.62
N ASP A 278 -0.32 1.53 4.00
CA ASP A 278 -0.71 0.13 3.76
C ASP A 278 -1.13 -0.13 2.31
N SER A 279 -0.25 0.20 1.37
CA SER A 279 -0.49 0.03 -0.06
C SER A 279 0.84 0.13 -0.82
N GLN A 280 0.89 -0.49 -2.00
CA GLN A 280 2.04 -0.41 -2.91
C GLN A 280 2.26 1.03 -3.40
N ALA A 281 3.52 1.41 -3.61
CA ALA A 281 3.90 2.78 -4.00
C ALA A 281 3.16 3.29 -5.26
N LYS A 282 2.94 2.42 -6.25
CA LYS A 282 2.20 2.76 -7.48
C LYS A 282 0.74 3.14 -7.20
N ASP A 283 0.07 2.39 -6.33
CA ASP A 283 -1.33 2.62 -5.97
C ASP A 283 -1.47 3.85 -5.07
N VAL A 284 -0.52 4.06 -4.16
CA VAL A 284 -0.43 5.28 -3.35
C VAL A 284 -0.27 6.50 -4.24
N LEU A 285 0.69 6.49 -5.17
CA LEU A 285 0.90 7.60 -6.10
C LEU A 285 -0.35 7.89 -6.92
N LYS A 286 -1.03 6.85 -7.42
CA LYS A 286 -2.28 6.99 -8.18
C LYS A 286 -3.36 7.67 -7.34
N LYS A 287 -3.56 7.23 -6.10
CA LYS A 287 -4.58 7.77 -5.18
C LYS A 287 -4.25 9.20 -4.75
N ILE A 288 -3.00 9.50 -4.43
CA ILE A 288 -2.54 10.86 -4.13
C ILE A 288 -2.79 11.78 -5.32
N LYS A 289 -2.32 11.42 -6.53
CA LYS A 289 -2.58 12.21 -7.74
C LYS A 289 -4.06 12.45 -7.99
N ALA A 290 -4.91 11.46 -7.74
CA ALA A 290 -6.36 11.61 -7.86
C ALA A 290 -6.96 12.53 -6.78
N GLY A 291 -6.52 12.40 -5.53
CA GLY A 291 -6.99 13.23 -4.41
C GLY A 291 -6.64 14.71 -4.59
N TYR A 292 -5.45 15.00 -5.12
CA TYR A 292 -4.97 16.37 -5.35
C TYR A 292 -5.27 16.90 -6.77
N ALA A 293 -6.00 16.16 -7.60
CA ALA A 293 -6.30 16.61 -8.98
C ALA A 293 -7.04 17.96 -9.02
N ASN A 294 -7.85 18.27 -7.99
CA ASN A 294 -8.64 19.50 -7.91
C ASN A 294 -7.92 20.67 -7.23
N THR A 295 -6.77 20.43 -6.58
CA THR A 295 -6.00 21.50 -5.89
C THR A 295 -5.01 22.20 -6.82
N GLY A 296 -4.81 21.67 -8.03
CA GLY A 296 -3.86 22.20 -9.00
C GLY A 296 -2.40 21.84 -8.69
N ILE A 297 -2.16 20.92 -7.74
CA ILE A 297 -0.82 20.39 -7.45
C ILE A 297 -0.42 19.41 -8.54
N VAL A 298 0.73 19.66 -9.16
CA VAL A 298 1.31 18.82 -10.21
C VAL A 298 2.46 17.99 -9.64
N PHE A 299 2.52 16.73 -10.06
CA PHE A 299 3.47 15.72 -9.60
C PHE A 299 4.43 15.36 -10.74
N SER A 300 5.57 16.04 -10.80
CA SER A 300 6.57 15.93 -11.87
C SER A 300 7.75 15.07 -11.42
N GLN A 301 8.00 13.93 -12.08
CA GLN A 301 9.18 13.11 -11.74
C GLN A 301 10.45 13.86 -12.19
N VAL A 302 11.34 14.16 -11.25
CA VAL A 302 12.55 14.95 -11.52
C VAL A 302 13.80 14.09 -11.62
N SER A 303 13.89 13.01 -10.86
CA SER A 303 15.04 12.09 -10.84
C SER A 303 14.68 10.80 -10.11
N ASN A 304 15.69 9.98 -9.81
CA ASN A 304 15.57 8.88 -8.85
C ASN A 304 16.38 9.24 -7.59
N TYR A 305 15.90 8.81 -6.43
CA TYR A 305 16.57 8.91 -5.14
C TYR A 305 16.57 7.52 -4.51
N GLY A 306 17.74 6.98 -4.16
CA GLY A 306 17.84 5.62 -3.60
C GLY A 306 17.17 4.54 -4.47
N SER A 307 17.24 4.62 -5.81
CA SER A 307 16.56 3.70 -6.74
C SER A 307 15.02 3.75 -6.73
N GLU A 308 14.42 4.79 -6.16
CA GLU A 308 13.00 5.09 -6.25
C GLU A 308 12.76 6.40 -6.99
N PRO A 309 11.61 6.57 -7.67
CA PRO A 309 11.26 7.85 -8.28
C PRO A 309 11.19 8.97 -7.25
N LEU A 310 11.77 10.12 -7.58
CA LEU A 310 11.64 11.36 -6.84
C LEU A 310 10.76 12.32 -7.65
N TYR A 311 9.71 12.83 -7.01
CA TYR A 311 8.76 13.76 -7.62
C TYR A 311 8.90 15.14 -6.99
N ALA A 312 8.93 16.17 -7.82
CA ALA A 312 8.65 17.54 -7.42
C ALA A 312 7.14 17.75 -7.33
N LEU A 313 6.70 18.45 -6.28
CA LEU A 313 5.35 18.97 -6.15
C LEU A 313 5.36 20.43 -6.56
N GLU A 314 4.63 20.74 -7.62
CA GLU A 314 4.53 22.06 -8.22
C GLU A 314 3.13 22.62 -7.98
N ASN A 315 3.03 23.91 -7.70
CA ASN A 315 1.74 24.60 -7.62
C ASN A 315 1.20 24.94 -9.03
N THR A 316 0.10 25.69 -9.10
CA THR A 316 -0.51 26.11 -10.37
C THR A 316 0.34 27.07 -11.20
N THR A 317 1.35 27.72 -10.62
CA THR A 317 2.31 28.59 -11.32
C THR A 317 3.54 27.83 -11.82
N GLY A 318 3.66 26.53 -11.51
CA GLY A 318 4.82 25.70 -11.85
C GLY A 318 5.98 25.82 -10.86
N GLU A 319 5.79 26.49 -9.73
CA GLU A 319 6.81 26.64 -8.70
C GLU A 319 6.83 25.41 -7.79
N THR A 320 8.00 24.79 -7.64
CA THR A 320 8.18 23.65 -6.75
C THR A 320 8.16 24.08 -5.27
N PHE A 321 7.33 23.43 -4.46
CA PHE A 321 7.24 23.72 -3.01
C PHE A 321 7.68 22.55 -2.12
N ALA A 322 7.76 21.33 -2.66
CA ALA A 322 8.25 20.16 -1.96
C ALA A 322 8.75 19.09 -2.93
N PHE A 323 9.49 18.11 -2.39
CA PHE A 323 9.88 16.90 -3.10
C PHE A 323 9.43 15.68 -2.30
N PHE A 324 8.96 14.63 -2.96
CA PHE A 324 8.64 13.40 -2.26
C PHE A 324 9.02 12.15 -3.06
N SER A 325 9.24 11.07 -2.33
CA SER A 325 9.49 9.75 -2.89
C SER A 325 8.66 8.71 -2.16
N LEU A 326 8.24 7.69 -2.89
CA LEU A 326 7.50 6.53 -2.37
C LEU A 326 8.36 5.29 -2.54
N VAL A 327 8.82 4.74 -1.42
CA VAL A 327 9.66 3.53 -1.39
C VAL A 327 8.82 2.33 -0.95
N SER A 328 8.98 1.21 -1.65
CA SER A 328 8.17 0.00 -1.41
C SER A 328 8.86 -0.94 -0.42
N PHE A 329 8.12 -1.41 0.58
CA PHE A 329 8.61 -2.38 1.57
C PHE A 329 7.48 -3.36 1.94
N GLN A 330 7.75 -4.68 1.96
CA GLN A 330 6.84 -5.75 2.41
C GLN A 330 5.31 -5.55 2.21
N GLY A 331 4.86 -5.15 1.01
CA GLY A 331 3.42 -4.97 0.73
C GLY A 331 2.89 -3.54 0.93
N SER A 332 3.67 -2.70 1.58
CA SER A 332 3.38 -1.32 1.94
C SER A 332 4.35 -0.34 1.28
N SER A 333 4.17 0.95 1.53
CA SER A 333 5.11 1.97 1.08
C SER A 333 5.37 3.01 2.16
N LEU A 334 6.58 3.54 2.16
CA LEU A 334 6.97 4.68 2.98
C LEU A 334 7.02 5.89 2.04
N MET A 335 6.26 6.91 2.39
CA MET A 335 6.29 8.22 1.75
C MET A 335 7.21 9.12 2.54
N VAL A 336 8.22 9.71 1.90
CA VAL A 336 9.12 10.67 2.54
C VAL A 336 9.05 11.99 1.79
N LEU A 337 8.94 13.10 2.51
CA LEU A 337 8.78 14.46 2.00
C LEU A 337 9.99 15.31 2.40
N TRP A 338 10.56 16.05 1.46
CA TRP A 338 11.66 17.00 1.66
C TRP A 338 11.24 18.42 1.27
N THR A 339 11.87 19.42 1.90
CA THR A 339 11.68 20.84 1.59
C THR A 339 12.52 21.31 0.41
N SER A 340 13.62 20.64 0.13
CA SER A 340 14.53 20.89 -0.98
C SER A 340 14.83 19.57 -1.71
N ASN A 341 15.44 19.65 -2.90
CA ASN A 341 15.79 18.45 -3.66
C ASN A 341 16.89 17.68 -2.92
N PRO A 342 16.64 16.45 -2.42
CA PRO A 342 17.63 15.68 -1.67
C PRO A 342 18.85 15.24 -2.52
N ASN A 343 18.78 15.34 -3.84
CA ASN A 343 19.91 15.10 -4.75
C ASN A 343 20.79 16.34 -4.98
N GLY A 344 20.31 17.55 -4.64
CA GLY A 344 20.91 18.82 -5.06
C GLY A 344 21.59 19.60 -3.94
N GLY A 345 22.27 18.89 -3.02
CA GLY A 345 23.01 19.51 -1.92
C GLY A 345 24.03 20.56 -2.34
#